data_AF-A0A1J4SV77-F1
#
_entry.id   AF-A0A1J4SV77-F1
#
_cell.length_a   1.000
_cell.length_b   1.000
_cell.length_c   1.000
_cell.angle_alpha   90.00
_cell.angle_beta   90.00
_cell.angle_gamma   90.00
#
_symmetry.space_group_name_H-M   'P 1'
#
loop_
_entity.id
_entity.type
_entity.pdbx_description
1 polymer ?
#
loop_
_entity_poly.entity_id
_entity_poly.type
_entity_poly.pdbx_seq_one_letter_code
_entity_poly.pdbx_strand_id
1 'polypeptide(L)'
;MKNKKKFSPVEDLVKDIMQGRMVVLTDDEARENEGDLVMAGSFATPAKINFMAKYGRGLICAPLEADRACALNLFQMERENTDPYKTNWLISVDASKGVSTGISAADRARTLNVLSDPASSPADLTRPGHIFPLKARPGGVLARAGHTEACTDLVRLAGLNGAGVICEIMNPNGTMSRMAELTRFAARHGLKLGTIADLIAYRRRKESLVEKVAVSTLPTEFGTFSVTVYRERLTAIEHVALTLGNITDPALVRVHSECLTGDVFGSRRCDCGPQLQAAMKMIAKEGAGAILYMRQEGRGIGLANKIKAYSLQDKGYDTVTANEALGFAADLRDYGIGAQILCDLGLRRLRLITNNPRKVVGLGGYGLEIKERVPLLITPNHHNARYLKTKKDKMGHLLPGSR
;
A
#
# COMPACT_ATOMS: atom_id res chain seq x y z
N MET A 1 2.47 -7.92 24.10
CA MET A 1 1.18 -8.62 24.37
C MET A 1 0.14 -7.78 25.15
N LYS A 2 0.35 -6.50 25.49
CA LYS A 2 -0.60 -5.71 26.31
C LYS A 2 -1.75 -4.98 25.56
N ASN A 3 -1.82 -5.01 24.23
CA ASN A 3 -2.82 -4.24 23.44
C ASN A 3 -3.99 -5.04 22.83
N LYS A 4 -4.07 -6.36 23.01
CA LYS A 4 -5.09 -7.19 22.32
C LYS A 4 -6.55 -6.98 22.79
N LYS A 5 -6.80 -6.32 23.93
CA LYS A 5 -8.17 -6.07 24.43
C LYS A 5 -8.86 -4.85 23.82
N LYS A 6 -8.17 -4.07 22.97
CA LYS A 6 -8.67 -2.77 22.49
C LYS A 6 -9.38 -2.85 21.14
N PHE A 7 -9.07 -3.87 20.34
CA PHE A 7 -9.61 -4.06 18.99
C PHE A 7 -10.53 -5.27 18.94
N SER A 8 -11.61 -5.15 18.20
CA SER A 8 -12.53 -6.24 17.94
C SER A 8 -11.94 -7.22 16.93
N PRO A 9 -12.22 -8.53 17.05
CA PRO A 9 -11.84 -9.51 16.03
C PRO A 9 -12.37 -9.13 14.64
N VAL A 10 -11.62 -9.43 13.58
CA VAL A 10 -12.02 -9.11 12.21
C VAL A 10 -13.32 -9.80 11.84
N GLU A 11 -13.54 -11.01 12.31
CA GLU A 11 -14.77 -11.78 12.15
C GLU A 11 -15.99 -11.00 12.68
N ASP A 12 -15.81 -10.26 13.77
CA ASP A 12 -16.86 -9.44 14.36
C ASP A 12 -17.08 -8.14 13.60
N LEU A 13 -16.06 -7.57 12.97
CA LEU A 13 -16.21 -6.45 12.04
C LEU A 13 -16.99 -6.88 10.79
N VAL A 14 -16.62 -8.02 10.22
CA VAL A 14 -17.27 -8.61 9.04
C VAL A 14 -18.76 -8.87 9.33
N LYS A 15 -19.10 -9.43 10.50
CA LYS A 15 -20.50 -9.62 10.91
C LYS A 15 -21.28 -8.30 11.00
N ASP A 16 -20.66 -7.23 11.49
CA ASP A 16 -21.32 -5.92 11.60
C ASP A 16 -21.58 -5.34 10.20
N ILE A 17 -20.60 -5.42 9.29
CA ILE A 17 -20.76 -5.00 7.89
C ILE A 17 -21.86 -5.81 7.19
N MET A 18 -21.88 -7.14 7.38
CA MET A 18 -22.90 -8.05 6.84
C MET A 18 -24.32 -7.66 7.27
N GLN A 19 -24.48 -7.12 8.48
CA GLN A 19 -25.75 -6.64 9.02
C GLN A 19 -26.03 -5.16 8.70
N GLY A 20 -25.22 -4.54 7.85
CA GLY A 20 -25.33 -3.14 7.46
C GLY A 20 -24.98 -2.14 8.57
N ARG A 21 -24.28 -2.58 9.63
CA ARG A 21 -23.75 -1.71 10.68
C ARG A 21 -22.42 -1.08 10.23
N MET A 22 -22.10 0.06 10.82
CA MET A 22 -20.79 0.71 10.64
C MET A 22 -19.77 0.11 11.59
N VAL A 23 -18.50 0.13 11.18
CA VAL A 23 -17.34 -0.14 12.04
C VAL A 23 -16.35 1.00 11.93
N VAL A 24 -15.37 1.06 12.83
CA VAL A 24 -14.23 1.97 12.74
C VAL A 24 -12.99 1.15 12.36
N LEU A 25 -12.28 1.57 11.32
CA LEU A 25 -10.99 1.01 10.92
C LEU A 25 -9.90 2.06 11.01
N THR A 26 -8.77 1.69 11.60
CA THR A 26 -7.57 2.54 11.68
C THR A 26 -6.39 1.92 10.95
N ASP A 27 -5.53 2.76 10.38
CA ASP A 27 -4.31 2.35 9.72
C ASP A 27 -3.09 2.37 10.66
N ASP A 28 -1.90 2.17 10.10
CA ASP A 28 -0.64 2.17 10.86
C ASP A 28 -0.28 3.59 11.31
N GLU A 29 0.25 3.75 12.52
CA GLU A 29 0.72 5.05 13.04
C GLU A 29 1.79 5.70 12.13
N ALA A 30 2.52 4.90 11.36
CA ALA A 30 3.53 5.37 10.40
C ALA A 30 2.97 5.71 9.00
N ARG A 31 1.66 5.55 8.75
CA ARG A 31 0.96 5.90 7.50
C ARG A 31 0.22 7.23 7.67
N GLU A 32 -1.11 7.23 7.79
CA GLU A 32 -1.91 8.44 8.04
C GLU A 32 -2.19 8.62 9.55
N ASN A 33 -2.17 7.52 10.31
CA ASN A 33 -2.51 7.45 11.74
C ASN A 33 -3.96 7.91 11.99
N GLU A 34 -4.87 7.55 11.09
CA GLU A 34 -6.25 8.03 11.05
C GLU A 34 -7.24 6.86 11.19
N GLY A 35 -8.51 7.20 11.37
CA GLY A 35 -9.58 6.23 11.50
C GLY A 35 -10.81 6.64 10.71
N ASP A 36 -11.39 5.67 10.02
CA ASP A 36 -12.55 5.86 9.17
C ASP A 36 -13.74 5.08 9.70
N LEU A 37 -14.93 5.69 9.58
CA LEU A 37 -16.18 4.94 9.56
C LEU A 37 -16.23 4.11 8.28
N VAL A 38 -16.60 2.84 8.39
CA VAL A 38 -16.67 1.90 7.26
C VAL A 38 -18.01 1.17 7.27
N MET A 39 -18.68 1.09 6.11
CA MET A 39 -19.87 0.25 5.91
C MET A 39 -20.02 -0.18 4.43
N ALA A 40 -20.91 -1.14 4.15
CA ALA A 40 -21.30 -1.45 2.78
C ALA A 40 -22.31 -0.43 2.23
N GLY A 41 -22.09 0.04 1.01
CA GLY A 41 -22.89 1.05 0.32
C GLY A 41 -24.32 0.62 0.02
N SER A 42 -24.56 -0.68 -0.16
CA SER A 42 -25.91 -1.26 -0.32
C SER A 42 -26.81 -1.07 0.92
N PHE A 43 -26.23 -0.76 2.07
CA PHE A 43 -26.96 -0.47 3.30
C PHE A 43 -26.99 1.03 3.64
N ALA A 44 -26.59 1.90 2.71
CA ALA A 44 -26.59 3.34 2.89
C ALA A 44 -28.02 3.86 3.06
N THR A 45 -28.25 4.57 4.16
CA THR A 45 -29.52 5.23 4.48
C THR A 45 -29.27 6.69 4.81
N PRO A 46 -30.28 7.58 4.66
CA PRO A 46 -30.11 8.99 5.03
C PRO A 46 -29.60 9.17 6.46
N ALA A 47 -30.06 8.36 7.41
CA ALA A 47 -29.62 8.41 8.81
C ALA A 47 -28.14 8.06 8.97
N LYS A 48 -27.64 7.02 8.29
CA LYS A 48 -26.22 6.60 8.37
C LYS A 48 -25.30 7.61 7.69
N ILE A 49 -25.69 8.15 6.53
CA ILE A 49 -24.89 9.18 5.85
C ILE A 49 -24.90 10.50 6.62
N ASN A 50 -26.02 10.87 7.24
CA ASN A 50 -26.07 12.00 8.16
C ASN A 50 -25.19 11.76 9.39
N PHE A 51 -25.14 10.54 9.92
CA PHE A 51 -24.24 10.17 11.00
C PHE A 51 -22.77 10.37 10.59
N MET A 52 -22.36 9.87 9.42
CA MET A 52 -21.02 10.09 8.88
C MET A 52 -20.71 11.57 8.72
N ALA A 53 -21.61 12.35 8.10
CA ALA A 53 -21.41 13.79 7.90
C ALA A 53 -21.30 14.57 9.23
N LYS A 54 -22.07 14.19 10.26
CA LYS A 54 -22.09 14.88 11.55
C LYS A 54 -20.95 14.48 12.49
N TYR A 55 -20.66 13.18 12.56
CA TYR A 55 -19.76 12.59 13.56
C TYR A 55 -18.42 12.14 12.97
N GLY A 56 -18.39 11.68 11.72
CA GLY A 56 -17.14 11.51 10.97
C GLY A 56 -16.59 12.86 10.52
N ARG A 57 -17.43 13.66 9.84
CA ARG A 57 -17.12 15.00 9.29
C ARG A 57 -16.13 14.98 8.13
N GLY A 58 -15.45 13.86 7.90
CA GLY A 58 -14.57 13.61 6.77
C GLY A 58 -15.30 13.56 5.43
N LEU A 59 -14.53 13.27 4.39
CA LEU A 59 -15.07 13.15 3.06
C LEU A 59 -15.76 11.80 2.92
N ILE A 60 -17.03 11.79 2.49
CA ILE A 60 -17.74 10.53 2.27
C ILE A 60 -17.35 10.00 0.90
N CYS A 61 -16.53 8.95 0.91
CA CYS A 61 -15.99 8.31 -0.27
C CYS A 61 -16.64 6.93 -0.49
N ALA A 62 -16.60 6.46 -1.73
CA ALA A 62 -17.16 5.17 -2.14
C ALA A 62 -16.08 4.22 -2.71
N PRO A 63 -15.39 3.44 -1.88
CA PRO A 63 -14.47 2.41 -2.36
C PRO A 63 -15.16 1.37 -3.24
N LEU A 64 -14.55 1.05 -4.37
CA LEU A 64 -15.05 0.14 -5.39
C LEU A 64 -13.94 -0.83 -5.81
N GLU A 65 -14.32 -2.08 -6.06
CA GLU A 65 -13.47 -2.99 -6.81
C GLU A 65 -13.35 -2.54 -8.28
N ALA A 66 -12.26 -2.95 -8.93
CA ALA A 66 -11.93 -2.52 -10.30
C ALA A 66 -13.03 -2.86 -11.31
N ASP A 67 -13.61 -4.05 -11.21
CA ASP A 67 -14.67 -4.52 -12.13
C ASP A 67 -15.94 -3.67 -12.00
N ARG A 68 -16.30 -3.27 -10.77
CA ARG A 68 -17.46 -2.42 -10.55
C ARG A 68 -17.24 -1.01 -11.06
N ALA A 69 -16.06 -0.43 -10.83
CA ALA A 69 -15.69 0.86 -11.39
C ALA A 69 -15.71 0.83 -12.93
N CYS A 70 -15.23 -0.26 -13.53
CA CYS A 70 -15.26 -0.46 -14.98
C CYS A 70 -16.69 -0.58 -15.53
N ALA A 71 -17.54 -1.40 -14.90
CA ALA A 71 -18.94 -1.58 -15.30
C ALA A 71 -19.74 -0.27 -15.29
N LEU A 72 -19.42 0.65 -14.39
CA LEU A 72 -20.04 1.98 -14.28
C LEU A 72 -19.34 3.06 -15.12
N ASN A 73 -18.32 2.69 -15.90
CA ASN A 73 -17.50 3.60 -16.71
C ASN A 73 -16.95 4.78 -15.87
N LEU A 74 -16.37 4.46 -14.72
CA LEU A 74 -15.74 5.44 -13.83
C LEU A 74 -14.23 5.47 -14.08
N PHE A 75 -13.77 6.59 -14.61
CA PHE A 75 -12.36 6.86 -14.90
C PHE A 75 -11.72 7.71 -13.79
N GLN A 76 -10.39 7.73 -13.76
CA GLN A 76 -9.64 8.53 -12.79
C GLN A 76 -9.96 10.01 -12.96
N MET A 77 -10.19 10.71 -11.84
CA MET A 77 -10.52 12.13 -11.85
C MET A 77 -9.37 12.96 -12.45
N GLU A 78 -8.15 12.60 -12.09
CA GLU A 78 -6.93 13.23 -12.58
C GLU A 78 -6.10 12.26 -13.41
N ARG A 79 -5.50 12.78 -14.49
CA ARG A 79 -4.59 12.00 -15.34
C ARG A 79 -3.30 11.67 -14.60
N GLU A 80 -2.80 12.62 -13.80
CA GLU A 80 -1.58 12.47 -13.01
C GLU A 80 -1.91 12.52 -11.52
N ASN A 81 -1.89 11.34 -10.89
CA ASN A 81 -2.20 11.24 -9.47
C ASN A 81 -0.98 11.64 -8.61
N THR A 82 -0.96 12.89 -8.16
CA THR A 82 0.07 13.48 -7.30
C THR A 82 -0.15 13.23 -5.80
N ASP A 83 -1.25 12.56 -5.41
CA ASP A 83 -1.55 12.21 -4.02
C ASP A 83 -0.37 11.44 -3.37
N PRO A 84 0.07 11.80 -2.15
CA PRO A 84 1.21 11.17 -1.50
C PRO A 84 0.98 9.69 -1.15
N TYR A 85 -0.26 9.29 -0.90
CA TYR A 85 -0.67 7.93 -0.57
C TYR A 85 -1.20 7.15 -1.79
N LYS A 86 -1.23 7.80 -2.96
CA LYS A 86 -1.70 7.26 -4.24
C LYS A 86 -3.11 6.70 -4.16
N THR A 87 -3.97 7.38 -3.40
CA THR A 87 -5.40 7.07 -3.36
C THR A 87 -5.99 7.24 -4.76
N ASN A 88 -6.72 6.23 -5.24
CA ASN A 88 -7.13 6.15 -6.63
C ASN A 88 -8.50 6.81 -6.84
N TRP A 89 -8.51 8.15 -6.86
CA TRP A 89 -9.70 8.96 -7.03
C TRP A 89 -10.31 8.79 -8.42
N LEU A 90 -11.59 8.42 -8.47
CA LEU A 90 -12.39 8.41 -9.69
C LEU A 90 -13.24 9.68 -9.78
N ILE A 91 -13.73 9.98 -10.98
CA ILE A 91 -14.65 11.12 -11.19
C ILE A 91 -15.82 11.06 -10.22
N SER A 92 -16.16 12.20 -9.60
CA SER A 92 -17.27 12.27 -8.65
C SER A 92 -18.61 12.06 -9.36
N VAL A 93 -19.57 11.51 -8.63
CA VAL A 93 -20.88 11.14 -9.18
C VAL A 93 -22.03 11.45 -8.24
N ASP A 94 -23.20 11.64 -8.83
CA ASP A 94 -24.51 11.54 -8.18
C ASP A 94 -25.37 10.52 -8.94
N ALA A 95 -26.40 9.97 -8.30
CA ALA A 95 -27.43 9.21 -9.00
C ALA A 95 -28.17 10.13 -9.98
N SER A 96 -28.50 9.64 -11.18
CA SER A 96 -29.22 10.43 -12.19
C SER A 96 -30.70 10.62 -11.86
N LYS A 97 -31.27 9.81 -10.96
CA LYS A 97 -32.68 9.85 -10.56
C LYS A 97 -32.85 9.64 -9.05
N GLY A 98 -33.90 10.25 -8.51
CA GLY A 98 -34.24 10.14 -7.08
C GLY A 98 -33.34 10.97 -6.17
N VAL A 99 -32.73 12.03 -6.73
CA VAL A 99 -31.93 13.02 -6.02
C VAL A 99 -32.36 14.43 -6.44
N SER A 100 -31.98 15.42 -5.65
CA SER A 100 -32.21 16.84 -5.92
C SER A 100 -30.91 17.49 -6.40
N THR A 101 -30.17 18.13 -5.48
CA THR A 101 -28.85 18.72 -5.74
C THR A 101 -27.70 17.74 -5.54
N GLY A 102 -27.94 16.56 -4.94
CA GLY A 102 -26.92 15.54 -4.72
C GLY A 102 -26.29 15.56 -3.32
N ILE A 103 -26.22 16.71 -2.66
CA ILE A 103 -25.44 16.88 -1.41
C ILE A 103 -26.17 16.38 -0.14
N SER A 104 -27.49 16.27 -0.18
CA SER A 104 -28.29 15.88 0.98
C SER A 104 -27.87 14.48 1.48
N ALA A 105 -28.10 14.16 2.75
CA ALA A 105 -27.81 12.81 3.26
C ALA A 105 -28.63 11.73 2.53
N ALA A 106 -29.85 12.06 2.09
CA ALA A 106 -30.70 11.16 1.32
C ALA A 106 -30.18 10.98 -0.10
N ASP A 107 -29.75 12.05 -0.76
CA ASP A 107 -29.25 12.05 -2.13
C ASP A 107 -27.92 11.27 -2.21
N ARG A 108 -27.01 11.50 -1.27
CA ARG A 108 -25.76 10.75 -1.13
C ARG A 108 -26.01 9.27 -0.83
N ALA A 109 -26.97 8.95 0.04
CA ALA A 109 -27.36 7.55 0.28
C ALA A 109 -27.91 6.89 -0.99
N ARG A 110 -28.77 7.60 -1.75
CA ARG A 110 -29.29 7.10 -3.03
C ARG A 110 -28.16 6.80 -4.03
N THR A 111 -27.19 7.71 -4.16
CA THR A 111 -26.01 7.53 -5.01
C THR A 111 -25.18 6.32 -4.61
N LEU A 112 -24.90 6.13 -3.32
CA LEU A 112 -24.18 4.95 -2.81
C LEU A 112 -24.91 3.63 -3.09
N ASN A 113 -26.25 3.63 -3.02
CA ASN A 113 -27.06 2.48 -3.39
C ASN A 113 -26.96 2.18 -4.90
N VAL A 114 -26.99 3.19 -5.78
CA VAL A 114 -26.77 3.00 -7.24
C VAL A 114 -25.37 2.45 -7.53
N LEU A 115 -24.34 3.00 -6.88
CA LEU A 115 -22.97 2.49 -7.02
C LEU A 115 -22.87 1.02 -6.61
N SER A 116 -23.69 0.57 -5.65
CA SER A 116 -23.67 -0.79 -5.11
C SER A 116 -24.56 -1.80 -5.85
N ASP A 117 -25.55 -1.34 -6.59
CA ASP A 117 -26.53 -2.21 -7.25
C ASP A 117 -25.94 -2.84 -8.53
N PRO A 118 -25.80 -4.18 -8.61
CA PRO A 118 -25.23 -4.85 -9.79
C PRO A 118 -26.00 -4.58 -11.09
N ALA A 119 -27.27 -4.20 -11.02
CA ALA A 119 -28.08 -3.86 -12.20
C ALA A 119 -27.84 -2.42 -12.70
N SER A 120 -27.21 -1.55 -11.90
CA SER A 120 -26.95 -0.17 -12.30
C SER A 120 -25.88 -0.07 -13.39
N SER A 121 -26.13 0.85 -14.31
CA SER A 121 -25.35 1.14 -15.51
C SER A 121 -24.71 2.54 -15.45
N PRO A 122 -23.82 2.90 -16.40
CA PRO A 122 -23.24 4.24 -16.45
C PRO A 122 -24.26 5.38 -16.57
N ALA A 123 -25.45 5.12 -17.13
CA ALA A 123 -26.54 6.10 -17.32
C ALA A 123 -27.32 6.40 -16.03
N ASP A 124 -27.17 5.56 -15.01
CA ASP A 124 -27.77 5.77 -13.70
C ASP A 124 -26.98 6.78 -12.84
N LEU A 125 -25.90 7.35 -13.39
CA LEU A 125 -25.00 8.28 -12.73
C LEU A 125 -24.78 9.54 -13.56
N THR A 126 -24.81 10.70 -12.90
CA THR A 126 -24.34 11.98 -13.43
C THR A 126 -22.91 12.27 -12.96
N ARG A 127 -22.18 13.09 -13.72
CA ARG A 127 -20.79 13.50 -13.48
C ARG A 127 -20.64 15.00 -13.79
N PRO A 128 -20.02 15.83 -12.93
CA PRO A 128 -19.57 15.51 -11.57
C PRO A 128 -20.76 15.30 -10.61
N GLY A 129 -20.47 14.95 -9.36
CA GLY A 129 -21.44 14.90 -8.27
C GLY A 129 -20.80 14.97 -6.90
N HIS A 130 -21.48 14.48 -5.86
CA HIS A 130 -21.12 14.72 -4.45
C HIS A 130 -20.66 13.47 -3.70
N ILE A 131 -20.67 12.29 -4.34
CA ILE A 131 -19.96 11.10 -3.87
C ILE A 131 -18.65 10.97 -4.66
N PHE A 132 -17.57 10.61 -3.95
CA PHE A 132 -16.24 10.44 -4.51
C PHE A 132 -15.87 8.96 -4.55
N PRO A 133 -16.00 8.28 -5.70
CA PRO A 133 -15.62 6.88 -5.79
C PRO A 133 -14.09 6.71 -5.78
N LEU A 134 -13.63 5.64 -5.14
CA LEU A 134 -12.21 5.28 -5.03
C LEU A 134 -12.01 3.88 -5.57
N LYS A 135 -11.01 3.66 -6.44
CA LYS A 135 -10.72 2.32 -6.98
C LYS A 135 -9.70 1.58 -6.10
N ALA A 136 -10.13 0.50 -5.45
CA ALA A 136 -9.23 -0.38 -4.73
C ALA A 136 -8.26 -1.09 -5.70
N ARG A 137 -7.03 -1.34 -5.25
CA ARG A 137 -6.09 -2.19 -5.99
C ARG A 137 -6.54 -3.66 -5.98
N PRO A 138 -6.37 -4.38 -7.10
CA PRO A 138 -6.49 -5.84 -7.10
C PRO A 138 -5.67 -6.47 -5.99
N GLY A 139 -6.23 -7.45 -5.28
CA GLY A 139 -5.61 -8.06 -4.10
C GLY A 139 -5.95 -7.38 -2.77
N GLY A 140 -6.56 -6.20 -2.78
CA GLY A 140 -7.01 -5.50 -1.58
C GLY A 140 -5.87 -5.17 -0.62
N VAL A 141 -6.09 -5.36 0.69
CA VAL A 141 -5.11 -4.99 1.72
C VAL A 141 -3.80 -5.76 1.65
N LEU A 142 -3.79 -6.90 0.94
CA LEU A 142 -2.59 -7.68 0.68
C LEU A 142 -1.67 -7.04 -0.39
N ALA A 143 -2.20 -6.13 -1.20
CA ALA A 143 -1.44 -5.35 -2.19
C ALA A 143 -1.21 -3.91 -1.69
N ARG A 144 -2.21 -3.26 -1.07
CA ARG A 144 -2.08 -1.92 -0.50
C ARG A 144 -2.81 -1.81 0.82
N ALA A 145 -2.09 -1.49 1.89
CA ALA A 145 -2.63 -1.30 3.23
C ALA A 145 -3.29 0.10 3.40
N GLY A 146 -4.37 0.38 2.67
CA GLY A 146 -5.14 1.62 2.78
C GLY A 146 -6.62 1.38 3.08
N HIS A 147 -7.33 2.41 3.56
CA HIS A 147 -8.75 2.31 3.92
C HIS A 147 -9.65 1.96 2.74
N THR A 148 -9.30 2.41 1.53
CA THR A 148 -9.99 2.03 0.29
C THR A 148 -10.02 0.51 0.13
N GLU A 149 -8.86 -0.14 0.16
CA GLU A 149 -8.75 -1.60 0.04
C GLU A 149 -9.37 -2.33 1.23
N ALA A 150 -9.19 -1.80 2.45
CA ALA A 150 -9.74 -2.41 3.66
C ALA A 150 -11.27 -2.43 3.64
N CYS A 151 -11.89 -1.35 3.14
CA CYS A 151 -13.33 -1.26 2.99
C CYS A 151 -13.85 -2.28 1.98
N THR A 152 -13.28 -2.35 0.77
CA THR A 152 -13.70 -3.34 -0.24
C THR A 152 -13.51 -4.78 0.25
N ASP A 153 -12.41 -5.06 0.97
CA ASP A 153 -12.18 -6.38 1.55
C ASP A 153 -13.19 -6.76 2.62
N LEU A 154 -13.55 -5.84 3.52
CA LEU A 154 -14.58 -6.12 4.53
C LEU A 154 -15.95 -6.38 3.89
N VAL A 155 -16.33 -5.60 2.87
CA VAL A 155 -17.57 -5.80 2.11
C VAL A 155 -17.57 -7.18 1.46
N ARG A 156 -16.49 -7.56 0.76
CA ARG A 156 -16.34 -8.88 0.14
C ARG A 156 -16.35 -10.02 1.16
N LEU A 157 -15.62 -9.88 2.26
CA LEU A 157 -15.59 -10.88 3.34
C LEU A 157 -16.96 -11.06 4.03
N ALA A 158 -17.81 -10.03 3.99
CA ALA A 158 -19.19 -10.08 4.48
C ALA A 158 -20.15 -10.75 3.47
N GLY A 159 -19.66 -11.25 2.33
CA GLY A 159 -20.48 -11.84 1.28
C GLY A 159 -21.32 -10.82 0.51
N LEU A 160 -20.94 -9.54 0.59
CA LEU A 160 -21.60 -8.43 -0.10
C LEU A 160 -20.78 -8.01 -1.31
N ASN A 161 -21.43 -7.33 -2.25
CA ASN A 161 -20.82 -6.76 -3.44
C ASN A 161 -21.19 -5.27 -3.56
N GLY A 162 -20.53 -4.57 -4.47
CA GLY A 162 -20.83 -3.17 -4.77
C GLY A 162 -19.87 -2.19 -4.10
N ALA A 163 -20.36 -0.98 -3.82
CA ALA A 163 -19.55 0.04 -3.18
C ALA A 163 -19.43 -0.21 -1.69
N GLY A 164 -18.27 0.09 -1.12
CA GLY A 164 -18.13 0.44 0.27
C GLY A 164 -18.44 1.91 0.51
N VAL A 165 -18.46 2.32 1.78
CA VAL A 165 -18.54 3.73 2.20
C VAL A 165 -17.49 3.95 3.27
N ILE A 166 -16.64 4.96 3.08
CA ILE A 166 -15.70 5.42 4.11
C ILE A 166 -15.87 6.91 4.40
N CYS A 167 -15.55 7.31 5.62
CA CYS A 167 -15.54 8.71 6.05
C CYS A 167 -14.56 8.86 7.22
N GLU A 168 -13.54 9.70 7.06
CA GLU A 168 -12.55 9.95 8.10
C GLU A 168 -13.20 10.58 9.34
N ILE A 169 -12.68 10.29 10.53
CA ILE A 169 -13.24 10.77 11.80
C ILE A 169 -12.42 11.94 12.34
N MET A 170 -13.02 13.14 12.33
CA MET A 170 -12.44 14.34 12.92
C MET A 170 -12.96 14.62 14.33
N ASN A 171 -12.08 15.20 15.15
CA ASN A 171 -12.43 15.84 16.40
C ASN A 171 -13.34 17.05 16.17
N PRO A 172 -14.07 17.52 17.20
CA PRO A 172 -14.93 18.70 17.09
C PRO A 172 -14.21 19.97 16.63
N ASN A 173 -12.92 20.09 16.92
CA ASN A 173 -12.06 21.22 16.52
C ASN A 173 -11.48 21.07 15.09
N GLY A 174 -11.88 20.05 14.33
CA GLY A 174 -11.43 19.81 12.95
C GLY A 174 -10.09 19.06 12.83
N THR A 175 -9.42 18.73 13.93
CA THR A 175 -8.22 17.88 13.89
C THR A 175 -8.59 16.41 13.70
N MET A 176 -7.70 15.61 13.11
CA MET A 176 -7.95 14.18 12.93
C MET A 176 -7.97 13.42 14.26
N SER A 177 -8.95 12.52 14.43
CA SER A 177 -9.05 11.67 15.62
C SER A 177 -7.94 10.62 15.60
N ARG A 178 -7.15 10.56 16.67
CA ARG A 178 -6.10 9.54 16.84
C ARG A 178 -6.61 8.41 17.71
N MET A 179 -5.76 7.43 17.97
CA MET A 179 -6.11 6.18 18.63
C MET A 179 -6.90 6.35 19.95
N ALA A 180 -6.59 7.36 20.77
CA ALA A 180 -7.30 7.59 22.02
C ALA A 180 -8.73 8.13 21.79
N GLU A 181 -8.87 9.07 20.85
CA GLU A 181 -10.14 9.66 20.42
C GLU A 181 -11.02 8.62 19.73
N LEU A 182 -10.47 7.86 18.80
CA LEU A 182 -11.17 6.80 18.06
C LEU A 182 -11.74 5.72 18.99
N THR A 183 -11.02 5.38 20.05
CA THR A 183 -11.51 4.42 21.07
C THR A 183 -12.72 4.97 21.81
N ARG A 184 -12.67 6.24 22.23
CA ARG A 184 -13.79 6.91 22.90
C ARG A 184 -14.97 7.09 21.95
N PHE A 185 -14.71 7.41 20.69
CA PHE A 185 -15.70 7.56 19.64
C PHE A 185 -16.44 6.24 19.40
N ALA A 186 -15.70 5.15 19.18
CA ALA A 186 -16.25 3.82 18.98
C ALA A 186 -17.12 3.37 20.17
N ALA A 187 -16.62 3.54 21.40
CA ALA A 187 -17.38 3.22 22.61
C ALA A 187 -18.66 4.07 22.76
N ARG A 188 -18.57 5.39 22.54
CA ARG A 188 -19.72 6.31 22.62
C ARG A 188 -20.84 5.93 21.66
N HIS A 189 -20.49 5.48 20.46
CA HIS A 189 -21.45 5.19 19.39
C HIS A 189 -21.74 3.69 19.24
N GLY A 190 -21.22 2.84 20.13
CA GLY A 190 -21.44 1.39 20.09
C GLY A 190 -20.87 0.72 18.83
N LEU A 191 -19.80 1.28 18.26
CA LEU A 191 -19.15 0.77 17.06
C LEU A 191 -17.96 -0.11 17.43
N LYS A 192 -17.72 -1.17 16.66
CA LYS A 192 -16.50 -1.96 16.79
C LYS A 192 -15.32 -1.23 16.16
N LEU A 193 -14.15 -1.35 16.78
CA LEU A 193 -12.90 -0.76 16.33
C LEU A 193 -11.93 -1.86 15.92
N GLY A 194 -11.39 -1.78 14.70
CA GLY A 194 -10.40 -2.70 14.17
C GLY A 194 -9.22 -1.98 13.51
N THR A 195 -8.21 -2.75 13.10
CA THR A 195 -7.04 -2.22 12.39
C THR A 195 -6.88 -2.86 11.01
N ILE A 196 -6.32 -2.12 10.05
CA ILE A 196 -5.94 -2.68 8.74
C ILE A 196 -4.89 -3.79 8.92
N ALA A 197 -4.00 -3.66 9.90
CA ALA A 197 -3.00 -4.68 10.21
C ALA A 197 -3.64 -6.02 10.61
N ASP A 198 -4.68 -5.99 11.46
CA ASP A 198 -5.42 -7.20 11.84
C ASP A 198 -6.19 -7.80 10.65
N LEU A 199 -6.72 -6.96 9.76
CA LEU A 199 -7.38 -7.41 8.53
C LEU A 199 -6.40 -8.10 7.56
N ILE A 200 -5.20 -7.54 7.38
CA ILE A 200 -4.11 -8.20 6.63
C ILE A 200 -3.79 -9.55 7.27
N ALA A 201 -3.54 -9.55 8.59
CA ALA A 201 -3.22 -10.77 9.33
C ALA A 201 -4.34 -11.82 9.26
N TYR A 202 -5.60 -11.40 9.22
CA TYR A 202 -6.76 -12.27 9.05
C TYR A 202 -6.79 -12.93 7.67
N ARG A 203 -6.71 -12.13 6.60
CA ARG A 203 -6.72 -12.65 5.21
C ARG A 203 -5.55 -13.58 4.93
N ARG A 204 -4.35 -13.25 5.40
CA ARG A 204 -3.14 -14.05 5.18
C ARG A 204 -3.17 -15.45 5.78
N ARG A 205 -4.06 -15.74 6.73
CA ARG A 205 -4.22 -17.11 7.26
C ARG A 205 -4.75 -18.07 6.20
N LYS A 206 -5.42 -17.56 5.17
CA LYS A 206 -6.09 -18.35 4.13
C LYS A 206 -5.66 -17.97 2.71
N GLU A 207 -5.06 -16.79 2.54
CA GLU A 207 -4.79 -16.19 1.24
C GLU A 207 -3.29 -15.85 1.09
N SER A 208 -2.74 -16.12 -0.09
CA SER A 208 -1.40 -15.68 -0.50
C SER A 208 -1.46 -15.15 -1.92
N LEU A 209 -0.88 -13.98 -2.17
CA LEU A 209 -0.70 -13.39 -3.50
C LEU A 209 0.56 -13.91 -4.21
N VAL A 210 1.39 -14.70 -3.53
CA VAL A 210 2.60 -15.30 -4.11
C VAL A 210 2.54 -16.82 -4.05
N GLU A 211 3.19 -17.44 -5.03
CA GLU A 211 3.43 -18.89 -5.06
C GLU A 211 4.88 -19.19 -5.42
N LYS A 212 5.44 -20.21 -4.78
CA LYS A 212 6.78 -20.71 -5.06
C LYS A 212 6.74 -21.58 -6.31
N VAL A 213 7.43 -21.20 -7.37
CA VAL A 213 7.35 -21.86 -8.68
C VAL A 213 8.62 -22.61 -9.07
N ALA A 214 9.79 -22.22 -8.55
CA ALA A 214 11.04 -22.91 -8.82
C ALA A 214 12.03 -22.73 -7.67
N VAL A 215 12.90 -23.71 -7.47
CA VAL A 215 14.02 -23.67 -6.52
C VAL A 215 15.25 -24.28 -7.17
N SER A 216 16.42 -23.67 -7.00
CA SER A 216 17.70 -24.22 -7.44
C SER A 216 18.84 -23.74 -6.54
N THR A 217 20.05 -24.21 -6.82
CA THR A 217 21.28 -23.72 -6.22
C THR A 217 21.97 -22.76 -7.19
N LEU A 218 22.46 -21.64 -6.67
CA LEU A 218 23.13 -20.59 -7.43
C LEU A 218 24.53 -20.33 -6.84
N PRO A 219 25.58 -20.99 -7.36
CA PRO A 219 26.95 -20.65 -7.05
C PRO A 219 27.29 -19.24 -7.56
N THR A 220 27.87 -18.42 -6.69
CA THR A 220 28.31 -17.05 -7.03
C THR A 220 29.70 -16.81 -6.48
N GLU A 221 30.35 -15.72 -6.90
CA GLU A 221 31.63 -15.27 -6.34
C GLU A 221 31.55 -14.92 -4.84
N PHE A 222 30.34 -14.75 -4.28
CA PHE A 222 30.13 -14.42 -2.86
C PHE A 222 29.77 -15.65 -2.03
N GLY A 223 29.52 -16.80 -2.64
CA GLY A 223 29.02 -17.99 -1.98
C GLY A 223 27.93 -18.69 -2.78
N THR A 224 27.51 -19.85 -2.29
CA THR A 224 26.47 -20.66 -2.93
C THR A 224 25.12 -20.40 -2.27
N PHE A 225 24.23 -19.71 -2.97
CA PHE A 225 22.90 -19.37 -2.48
C PHE A 225 21.88 -20.41 -2.94
N SER A 226 20.82 -20.62 -2.17
CA SER A 226 19.57 -21.18 -2.70
C SER A 226 18.78 -20.05 -3.37
N VAL A 227 18.40 -20.28 -4.62
CA VAL A 227 17.57 -19.36 -5.40
C VAL A 227 16.16 -19.91 -5.47
N THR A 228 15.19 -19.12 -5.02
CA THR A 228 13.76 -19.46 -5.08
C THR A 228 13.04 -18.42 -5.91
N VAL A 229 12.24 -18.87 -6.89
CA VAL A 229 11.40 -18.02 -7.72
C VAL A 229 9.97 -18.02 -7.14
N TYR A 230 9.45 -16.83 -6.88
CA TYR A 230 8.08 -16.59 -6.47
C TYR A 230 7.32 -15.90 -7.58
N ARG A 231 6.15 -16.42 -7.97
CA ARG A 231 5.26 -15.78 -8.95
C ARG A 231 4.11 -15.09 -8.24
N GLU A 232 3.83 -13.85 -8.61
CA GLU A 232 2.63 -13.14 -8.19
C GLU A 232 1.39 -13.74 -8.87
N ARG A 233 0.33 -14.03 -8.11
CA ARG A 233 -0.91 -14.59 -8.65
C ARG A 233 -1.69 -13.62 -9.53
N LEU A 234 -1.58 -12.32 -9.26
CA LEU A 234 -2.38 -11.29 -9.93
C LEU A 234 -1.75 -10.79 -11.22
N THR A 235 -0.42 -10.74 -11.28
CA THR A 235 0.33 -10.13 -12.39
C THR A 235 1.18 -11.13 -13.15
N ALA A 236 1.35 -12.35 -12.61
CA ALA A 236 2.30 -13.35 -13.08
C ALA A 236 3.78 -12.88 -13.06
N ILE A 237 4.08 -11.73 -12.46
CA ILE A 237 5.46 -11.27 -12.31
C ILE A 237 6.21 -12.21 -11.38
N GLU A 238 7.42 -12.58 -11.78
CA GLU A 238 8.30 -13.43 -10.98
C GLU A 238 9.26 -12.59 -10.14
N HIS A 239 9.58 -13.04 -8.94
CA HIS A 239 10.54 -12.43 -8.04
C HIS A 239 11.49 -13.50 -7.54
N VAL A 240 12.66 -13.07 -7.10
CA VAL A 240 13.69 -14.01 -6.64
C VAL A 240 13.99 -13.77 -5.17
N ALA A 241 14.05 -14.85 -4.39
CA ALA A 241 14.67 -14.86 -3.08
C ALA A 241 15.98 -15.63 -3.17
N LEU A 242 17.09 -14.98 -2.82
CA LEU A 242 18.37 -15.63 -2.58
C LEU A 242 18.52 -15.83 -1.08
N THR A 243 18.79 -17.06 -0.67
CA THR A 243 18.97 -17.43 0.74
C THR A 243 20.31 -18.12 0.94
N LEU A 244 20.96 -17.86 2.07
CA LEU A 244 22.22 -18.47 2.46
C LEU A 244 22.10 -18.98 3.90
N GLY A 245 22.66 -20.16 4.15
CA GLY A 245 22.79 -20.73 5.49
C GLY A 245 21.46 -21.06 6.17
N ASN A 246 21.53 -21.36 7.47
CA ASN A 246 20.36 -21.58 8.31
C ASN A 246 19.86 -20.23 8.85
N ILE A 247 18.81 -19.68 8.27
CA ILE A 247 18.33 -18.34 8.61
C ILE A 247 17.49 -18.39 9.88
N THR A 248 17.96 -17.72 10.93
CA THR A 248 17.25 -17.57 12.20
C THR A 248 16.91 -16.11 12.49
N ASP A 249 15.82 -15.89 13.23
CA ASP A 249 15.44 -14.57 13.70
C ASP A 249 16.39 -14.04 14.81
N PRO A 250 16.81 -12.76 14.77
CA PRO A 250 16.51 -11.78 13.74
C PRO A 250 17.41 -11.93 12.50
N ALA A 251 16.78 -12.12 11.34
CA ALA A 251 17.47 -12.44 10.09
C ALA A 251 18.06 -11.19 9.40
N LEU A 252 19.28 -11.29 8.88
CA LEU A 252 19.86 -10.26 8.03
C LEU A 252 19.21 -10.31 6.64
N VAL A 253 18.48 -9.25 6.27
CA VAL A 253 17.64 -9.23 5.07
C VAL A 253 17.89 -7.99 4.22
N ARG A 254 17.96 -8.17 2.90
CA ARG A 254 17.94 -7.09 1.91
C ARG A 254 16.73 -7.21 1.00
N VAL A 255 15.91 -6.17 0.93
CA VAL A 255 14.88 -6.03 -0.12
C VAL A 255 15.40 -5.09 -1.21
N HIS A 256 15.84 -5.68 -2.31
CA HIS A 256 16.41 -5.03 -3.48
C HIS A 256 15.35 -4.87 -4.57
N SER A 257 15.27 -3.67 -5.15
CA SER A 257 14.41 -3.41 -6.32
C SER A 257 15.28 -3.57 -7.57
N GLU A 258 14.79 -4.33 -8.54
CA GLU A 258 15.44 -4.56 -9.83
C GLU A 258 15.90 -3.24 -10.46
N CYS A 259 17.12 -3.27 -11.01
CA CYS A 259 17.70 -2.18 -11.75
C CYS A 259 18.56 -2.75 -12.86
N LEU A 260 17.99 -2.99 -14.05
CA LEU A 260 18.70 -3.58 -15.18
C LEU A 260 19.98 -2.81 -15.52
N THR A 261 19.89 -1.49 -15.60
CA THR A 261 21.05 -0.64 -15.92
C THR A 261 22.17 -0.74 -14.89
N GLY A 262 21.85 -0.87 -13.60
CA GLY A 262 22.84 -0.91 -12.52
C GLY A 262 23.34 -2.32 -12.22
N ASP A 263 22.41 -3.26 -12.07
CA ASP A 263 22.66 -4.63 -11.62
C ASP A 263 23.27 -5.50 -12.73
N VAL A 264 22.86 -5.28 -14.00
CA VAL A 264 23.33 -6.09 -15.15
C VAL A 264 24.38 -5.34 -15.96
N PHE A 265 24.11 -4.10 -16.37
CA PHE A 265 25.02 -3.35 -17.25
C PHE A 265 26.09 -2.53 -16.51
N GLY A 266 26.11 -2.55 -15.17
CA GLY A 266 27.15 -1.87 -14.39
C GLY A 266 27.13 -0.35 -14.49
N SER A 267 25.95 0.26 -14.72
CA SER A 267 25.81 1.70 -14.84
C SER A 267 26.34 2.43 -13.61
N ARG A 268 27.28 3.35 -13.82
CA ARG A 268 27.86 4.20 -12.77
C ARG A 268 26.96 5.38 -12.37
N ARG A 269 25.85 5.61 -13.08
CA ARG A 269 24.87 6.68 -12.77
C ARG A 269 24.04 6.38 -11.52
N CYS A 270 23.95 5.12 -11.13
CA CYS A 270 23.30 4.69 -9.89
C CYS A 270 24.26 3.85 -9.05
N ASP A 271 23.83 3.47 -7.87
CA ASP A 271 24.57 2.61 -6.93
C ASP A 271 23.92 1.24 -6.75
N CYS A 272 22.93 0.87 -7.57
CA CYS A 272 22.15 -0.36 -7.41
C CYS A 272 22.98 -1.64 -7.52
N GLY A 273 23.77 -1.80 -8.58
CA GLY A 273 24.63 -2.98 -8.77
C GLY A 273 25.63 -3.16 -7.63
N PRO A 274 26.42 -2.13 -7.28
CA PRO A 274 27.30 -2.17 -6.11
C PRO A 274 26.57 -2.46 -4.79
N GLN A 275 25.36 -1.94 -4.59
CA GLN A 275 24.55 -2.27 -3.41
C GLN A 275 24.12 -3.73 -3.37
N LEU A 276 23.71 -4.32 -4.50
CA LEU A 276 23.34 -5.74 -4.57
C LEU A 276 24.53 -6.62 -4.19
N GLN A 277 25.68 -6.40 -4.84
CA GLN A 277 26.91 -7.13 -4.55
C GLN A 277 27.36 -6.95 -3.09
N ALA A 278 27.30 -5.73 -2.55
CA ALA A 278 27.65 -5.48 -1.16
C ALA A 278 26.72 -6.20 -0.18
N ALA A 279 25.41 -6.27 -0.46
CA ALA A 279 24.47 -7.03 0.35
C ALA A 279 24.75 -8.55 0.29
N MET A 280 25.09 -9.08 -0.89
CA MET A 280 25.51 -10.49 -1.04
C MET A 280 26.77 -10.77 -0.22
N LYS A 281 27.78 -9.90 -0.29
CA LYS A 281 29.01 -10.01 0.52
C LYS A 281 28.74 -9.95 2.02
N MET A 282 27.85 -9.05 2.47
CA MET A 282 27.49 -8.94 3.89
C MET A 282 26.81 -10.22 4.40
N ILE A 283 25.85 -10.76 3.64
CA ILE A 283 25.15 -12.00 4.00
C ILE A 283 26.11 -13.20 3.95
N ALA A 284 26.99 -13.26 2.96
CA ALA A 284 28.04 -14.27 2.90
C ALA A 284 28.97 -14.24 4.12
N LYS A 285 29.38 -13.04 4.54
CA LYS A 285 30.21 -12.85 5.73
C LYS A 285 29.47 -13.22 7.03
N GLU A 286 28.17 -12.93 7.12
CA GLU A 286 27.33 -13.34 8.25
C GLU A 286 27.15 -14.87 8.30
N GLY A 287 27.23 -15.54 7.14
CA GLY A 287 27.00 -16.97 6.98
C GLY A 287 25.53 -17.36 6.87
N ALA A 288 24.60 -16.44 7.16
CA ALA A 288 23.17 -16.66 6.98
C ALA A 288 22.41 -15.35 6.66
N GLY A 289 21.40 -15.44 5.78
CA GLY A 289 20.53 -14.30 5.47
C GLY A 289 19.74 -14.46 4.17
N ALA A 290 18.96 -13.43 3.82
CA ALA A 290 18.12 -13.42 2.63
C ALA A 290 18.21 -12.11 1.82
N ILE A 291 18.17 -12.22 0.50
CA ILE A 291 18.01 -11.10 -0.43
C ILE A 291 16.76 -11.35 -1.26
N LEU A 292 15.81 -10.42 -1.21
CA LEU A 292 14.71 -10.39 -2.15
C LEU A 292 15.06 -9.47 -3.32
N TYR A 293 15.03 -10.01 -4.53
CA TYR A 293 15.13 -9.29 -5.78
C TYR A 293 13.73 -9.10 -6.35
N MET A 294 13.16 -7.93 -6.09
CA MET A 294 11.82 -7.56 -6.50
C MET A 294 11.87 -6.96 -7.91
N ARG A 295 11.17 -7.56 -8.88
CA ARG A 295 11.12 -7.10 -10.28
C ARG A 295 10.23 -5.86 -10.44
N GLN A 296 10.76 -4.73 -9.98
CA GLN A 296 10.08 -3.42 -9.94
C GLN A 296 11.03 -2.31 -10.41
N GLU A 297 11.47 -2.41 -11.66
CA GLU A 297 12.39 -1.46 -12.31
C GLU A 297 11.88 -0.01 -12.26
N GLY A 298 12.82 0.92 -12.11
CA GLY A 298 12.55 2.36 -12.11
C GLY A 298 11.73 2.82 -10.92
N ARG A 299 11.67 2.01 -9.84
CA ARG A 299 10.74 2.20 -8.71
C ARG A 299 9.28 1.97 -9.11
N GLY A 300 9.04 1.06 -10.05
CA GLY A 300 7.71 0.69 -10.53
C GLY A 300 7.27 1.40 -11.81
N ILE A 301 8.04 2.35 -12.35
CA ILE A 301 7.71 3.05 -13.60
C ILE A 301 8.16 2.27 -14.86
N GLY A 302 8.97 1.21 -14.67
CA GLY A 302 9.52 0.41 -15.75
C GLY A 302 10.76 1.02 -16.42
N LEU A 303 11.44 0.18 -17.22
CA LEU A 303 12.72 0.53 -17.84
C LEU A 303 12.63 1.72 -18.80
N ALA A 304 11.64 1.71 -19.70
CA ALA A 304 11.51 2.77 -20.72
C ALA A 304 11.38 4.16 -20.08
N ASN A 305 10.53 4.30 -19.05
CA ASN A 305 10.32 5.56 -18.36
C ASN A 305 11.52 5.97 -17.52
N LYS A 306 12.25 5.01 -16.93
CA LYS A 306 13.54 5.28 -16.29
C LYS A 306 14.57 5.85 -17.27
N ILE A 307 14.66 5.32 -18.49
CA ILE A 307 15.57 5.85 -19.51
C ILE A 307 15.12 7.24 -19.99
N LYS A 308 13.82 7.49 -20.14
CA LYS A 308 13.30 8.85 -20.37
C LYS A 308 13.73 9.80 -19.24
N ALA A 309 13.66 9.36 -17.99
CA ALA A 309 14.08 10.17 -16.84
C ALA A 309 15.59 10.48 -16.87
N TYR A 310 16.41 9.53 -17.35
CA TYR A 310 17.84 9.78 -17.58
C TYR A 310 18.06 10.85 -18.65
N SER A 311 17.31 10.83 -19.75
CA SER A 311 17.43 11.85 -20.79
C SER A 311 17.09 13.26 -20.26
N LEU A 312 16.11 13.37 -19.36
CA LEU A 312 15.82 14.63 -18.68
C LEU A 312 16.92 15.03 -17.69
N GLN A 313 17.50 14.06 -16.96
CA GLN A 313 18.63 14.33 -16.07
C GLN A 313 19.87 14.82 -16.81
N ASP A 314 20.12 14.29 -18.02
CA ASP A 314 21.20 14.75 -18.90
C ASP A 314 20.99 16.21 -19.34
N LYS A 315 19.74 16.70 -19.32
CA LYS A 315 19.37 18.11 -19.54
C LYS A 315 19.38 18.95 -18.26
N GLY A 316 19.92 18.42 -17.16
CA GLY A 316 20.14 19.14 -15.91
C GLY A 316 19.10 18.91 -14.81
N TYR A 317 18.06 18.10 -15.05
CA TYR A 317 17.05 17.76 -14.04
C TYR A 317 17.63 16.84 -12.97
N ASP A 318 17.14 16.90 -11.74
CA ASP A 318 17.42 15.85 -10.75
C ASP A 318 16.43 14.68 -10.87
N THR A 319 16.70 13.56 -10.21
CA THR A 319 15.87 12.35 -10.36
C THR A 319 14.42 12.52 -9.93
N VAL A 320 14.14 13.39 -8.95
CA VAL A 320 12.75 13.64 -8.52
C VAL A 320 12.06 14.45 -9.61
N THR A 321 12.66 15.56 -10.03
CA THR A 321 12.07 16.46 -11.03
C THR A 321 11.98 15.82 -12.42
N ALA A 322 12.92 14.93 -12.78
CA ALA A 322 12.85 14.17 -14.02
C ALA A 322 11.70 13.14 -14.02
N ASN A 323 11.40 12.52 -12.87
CA ASN A 323 10.26 11.63 -12.77
C ASN A 323 8.94 12.40 -12.75
N GLU A 324 8.88 13.52 -12.02
CA GLU A 324 7.73 14.43 -11.99
C GLU A 324 7.41 14.97 -13.40
N ALA A 325 8.42 15.40 -14.15
CA ALA A 325 8.28 15.87 -15.53
C ALA A 325 7.81 14.79 -16.52
N LEU A 326 7.88 13.51 -16.14
CA LEU A 326 7.35 12.38 -16.91
C LEU A 326 5.99 11.90 -16.39
N GLY A 327 5.39 12.61 -15.43
CA GLY A 327 4.11 12.25 -14.81
C GLY A 327 4.20 11.11 -13.80
N PHE A 328 5.39 10.76 -13.31
CA PHE A 328 5.59 9.67 -12.37
C PHE A 328 5.92 10.14 -10.96
N ALA A 329 5.36 9.46 -9.97
CA ALA A 329 5.71 9.66 -8.57
C ALA A 329 7.15 9.22 -8.26
N ALA A 330 7.71 9.75 -7.17
CA ALA A 330 9.07 9.43 -6.75
C ALA A 330 9.28 7.96 -6.30
N ASP A 331 8.22 7.23 -5.96
CA ASP A 331 8.24 5.83 -5.53
C ASP A 331 6.86 5.16 -5.72
N LEU A 332 6.74 4.09 -6.52
CA LEU A 332 5.50 3.34 -6.77
C LEU A 332 5.59 1.87 -6.32
N ARG A 333 6.59 1.53 -5.51
CA ARG A 333 6.89 0.13 -5.15
C ARG A 333 5.78 -0.52 -4.31
N ASP A 334 5.55 -1.80 -4.58
CA ASP A 334 4.67 -2.66 -3.78
C ASP A 334 5.50 -3.38 -2.71
N TYR A 335 5.15 -3.16 -1.44
CA TYR A 335 5.84 -3.77 -0.30
C TYR A 335 5.09 -5.00 0.26
N GLY A 336 3.83 -5.22 -0.13
CA GLY A 336 3.02 -6.35 0.32
C GLY A 336 3.55 -7.67 -0.21
N ILE A 337 3.93 -7.72 -1.50
CA ILE A 337 4.49 -8.92 -2.13
C ILE A 337 5.81 -9.33 -1.46
N GLY A 338 6.73 -8.38 -1.24
CA GLY A 338 7.98 -8.65 -0.54
C GLY A 338 7.75 -9.16 0.89
N ALA A 339 6.78 -8.61 1.61
CA ALA A 339 6.43 -9.07 2.94
C ALA A 339 5.87 -10.51 2.95
N GLN A 340 5.07 -10.89 1.95
CA GLN A 340 4.57 -12.27 1.83
C GLN A 340 5.70 -13.27 1.56
N ILE A 341 6.66 -12.91 0.70
CA ILE A 341 7.84 -13.75 0.44
C ILE A 341 8.65 -13.95 1.72
N LEU A 342 8.91 -12.89 2.50
CA LEU A 342 9.65 -13.01 3.77
C LEU A 342 8.97 -13.96 4.76
N CYS A 343 7.64 -13.92 4.83
CA CYS A 343 6.91 -14.85 5.67
C CYS A 343 6.89 -16.28 5.16
N ASP A 344 6.85 -16.51 3.84
CA ASP A 344 6.99 -17.86 3.27
C ASP A 344 8.36 -18.46 3.58
N LEU A 345 9.40 -17.63 3.61
CA LEU A 345 10.73 -18.00 4.09
C LEU A 345 10.79 -18.27 5.61
N GLY A 346 9.67 -18.10 6.33
CA GLY A 346 9.58 -18.33 7.77
C GLY A 346 10.11 -17.20 8.64
N LEU A 347 10.43 -16.03 8.06
CA LEU A 347 11.06 -14.92 8.78
C LEU A 347 10.02 -14.05 9.48
N ARG A 348 10.35 -13.58 10.70
CA ARG A 348 9.48 -12.66 11.47
C ARG A 348 10.22 -11.45 11.99
N ARG A 349 11.46 -11.59 12.44
CA ARG A 349 12.27 -10.49 12.97
C ARG A 349 13.43 -10.20 12.02
N LEU A 350 13.58 -8.95 11.62
CA LEU A 350 14.48 -8.56 10.52
C LEU A 350 15.53 -7.55 10.98
N ARG A 351 16.78 -7.79 10.60
CA ARG A 351 17.86 -6.78 10.51
C ARG A 351 17.91 -6.33 9.06
N LEU A 352 17.23 -5.23 8.75
CA LEU A 352 16.98 -4.80 7.37
C LEU A 352 18.16 -3.97 6.84
N ILE A 353 18.80 -4.44 5.77
CA ILE A 353 19.86 -3.73 5.05
C ILE A 353 19.27 -2.61 4.19
N THR A 354 19.16 -1.40 4.76
CA THR A 354 18.57 -0.24 4.09
C THR A 354 19.09 1.10 4.63
N ASN A 355 19.27 2.07 3.72
CA ASN A 355 19.51 3.47 4.08
C ASN A 355 18.22 4.32 3.98
N ASN A 356 17.10 3.73 3.54
CA ASN A 356 15.84 4.44 3.36
C ASN A 356 14.90 4.16 4.56
N PRO A 357 14.50 5.18 5.34
CA PRO A 357 13.64 5.00 6.51
C PRO A 357 12.16 4.74 6.16
N ARG A 358 11.71 5.10 4.95
CA ARG A 358 10.32 4.95 4.48
C ARG A 358 9.96 3.52 4.03
N LYS A 359 10.95 2.62 3.86
CA LYS A 359 10.75 1.21 3.44
C LYS A 359 10.03 0.31 4.49
N VAL A 360 9.40 0.88 5.52
CA VAL A 360 9.02 0.16 6.76
C VAL A 360 7.51 0.12 7.02
N VAL A 361 6.71 0.86 6.27
CA VAL A 361 5.27 1.00 6.53
C VAL A 361 4.50 -0.27 6.13
N GLY A 362 3.60 -0.74 7.00
CA GLY A 362 2.67 -1.84 6.70
C GLY A 362 3.21 -3.26 6.98
N LEU A 363 4.48 -3.41 7.38
CA LEU A 363 5.07 -4.72 7.70
C LEU A 363 4.46 -5.38 8.95
N GLY A 364 3.96 -4.58 9.90
CA GLY A 364 3.34 -5.08 11.13
C GLY A 364 2.14 -6.01 10.88
N GLY A 365 1.31 -5.70 9.87
CA GLY A 365 0.19 -6.57 9.46
C GLY A 365 0.63 -7.93 8.91
N TYR A 366 1.89 -8.03 8.47
CA TYR A 366 2.48 -9.29 8.02
C TYR A 366 3.12 -10.08 9.17
N GLY A 367 3.09 -9.57 10.41
CA GLY A 367 3.82 -10.15 11.53
C GLY A 367 5.34 -10.01 11.41
N LEU A 368 5.79 -9.07 10.57
CA LEU A 368 7.21 -8.76 10.37
C LEU A 368 7.60 -7.58 11.25
N GLU A 369 8.69 -7.73 11.99
CA GLU A 369 9.22 -6.72 12.89
C GLU A 369 10.66 -6.37 12.50
N ILE A 370 10.95 -5.09 12.26
CA ILE A 370 12.31 -4.63 12.04
C ILE A 370 12.97 -4.38 13.40
N LYS A 371 13.96 -5.20 13.75
CA LYS A 371 14.76 -5.06 14.97
C LYS A 371 15.92 -4.09 14.80
N GLU A 372 16.47 -4.02 13.60
CA GLU A 372 17.65 -3.22 13.30
C GLU A 372 17.59 -2.74 11.85
N ARG A 373 18.09 -1.53 11.59
CA ARG A 373 18.41 -1.06 10.24
C ARG A 373 19.92 -1.10 10.07
N VAL A 374 20.40 -1.98 9.20
CA VAL A 374 21.82 -2.13 8.92
C VAL A 374 22.17 -1.24 7.72
N PRO A 375 23.10 -0.28 7.85
CA PRO A 375 23.46 0.61 6.77
C PRO A 375 24.20 -0.14 5.65
N LEU A 376 24.03 0.32 4.41
CA LEU A 376 24.70 -0.20 3.23
C LEU A 376 25.33 0.95 2.45
N LEU A 377 26.59 1.25 2.74
CA LEU A 377 27.27 2.42 2.20
C LEU A 377 28.13 2.03 1.00
N ILE A 378 27.89 2.72 -0.12
CA ILE A 378 28.72 2.62 -1.33
C ILE A 378 29.42 3.95 -1.50
N THR A 379 30.74 3.92 -1.72
CA THR A 379 31.53 5.12 -1.98
C THR A 379 31.00 5.81 -3.24
N PRO A 380 30.60 7.10 -3.16
CA PRO A 380 30.16 7.86 -4.33
C PRO A 380 31.26 7.94 -5.38
N ASN A 381 30.87 7.96 -6.65
CA ASN A 381 31.72 8.31 -7.77
C ASN A 381 31.24 9.61 -8.41
N HIS A 382 32.03 10.18 -9.33
CA HIS A 382 31.71 11.47 -9.94
C HIS A 382 30.39 11.47 -10.74
N HIS A 383 29.92 10.32 -11.24
CA HIS A 383 28.66 10.21 -11.98
C HIS A 383 27.42 10.12 -11.07
N ASN A 384 27.53 9.53 -9.87
CA ASN A 384 26.39 9.33 -8.98
C ASN A 384 26.36 10.24 -7.74
N ALA A 385 27.38 11.09 -7.54
CA ALA A 385 27.42 12.02 -6.41
C ALA A 385 26.16 12.90 -6.30
N ARG A 386 25.71 13.47 -7.44
CA ARG A 386 24.48 14.28 -7.49
C ARG A 386 23.24 13.45 -7.16
N TYR A 387 23.14 12.23 -7.70
CA TYR A 387 22.04 11.30 -7.45
C TYR A 387 21.93 10.92 -5.96
N LEU A 388 23.06 10.62 -5.32
CA LEU A 388 23.12 10.29 -3.89
C LEU A 388 22.77 11.50 -3.02
N LYS A 389 23.20 12.71 -3.42
CA LYS A 389 22.79 13.96 -2.77
C LYS A 389 21.28 14.17 -2.85
N THR A 390 20.64 13.96 -4.01
CA THR A 390 19.18 14.03 -4.14
C THR A 390 18.46 13.01 -3.25
N LYS A 391 18.97 11.77 -3.16
CA LYS A 391 18.44 10.76 -2.24
C LYS A 391 18.50 11.21 -0.77
N LYS A 392 19.58 11.87 -0.38
CA LYS A 392 19.73 12.45 0.96
C LYS A 392 18.73 13.58 1.17
N ASP A 393 18.84 14.63 0.35
CA ASP A 393 18.19 15.92 0.59
C ASP A 393 16.68 15.88 0.35
N LYS A 394 16.22 15.16 -0.68
CA LYS A 394 14.79 15.11 -1.07
C LYS A 394 14.06 13.85 -0.64
N MET A 395 14.77 12.74 -0.39
CA MET A 395 14.16 11.43 -0.10
C MET A 395 14.43 10.92 1.33
N GLY A 396 15.18 11.68 2.13
CA GLY A 396 15.42 11.35 3.54
C GLY A 396 16.28 10.11 3.77
N HIS A 397 17.16 9.75 2.82
CA HIS A 397 18.08 8.62 3.00
C HIS A 397 19.17 8.94 4.03
N LEU A 398 19.46 7.98 4.92
CA LEU A 398 20.52 8.06 5.93
C LEU A 398 21.88 7.73 5.29
N LEU A 399 22.60 8.76 4.83
CA LEU A 399 23.94 8.65 4.23
C LEU A 399 24.94 9.54 5.00
N PRO A 400 26.25 9.19 5.07
CA PRO A 400 27.27 9.94 5.82
C PRO A 400 27.34 11.43 5.44
N GLY A 401 27.68 12.29 6.42
CA GLY A 401 27.58 13.75 6.34
C GLY A 401 26.27 14.31 6.92
N SER A 402 25.61 13.53 7.78
CA SER A 402 24.44 13.92 8.57
C SER A 402 24.88 14.33 9.98
N ARG A 403 25.33 15.57 10.13
CA ARG A 403 25.18 16.35 11.36
C ARG A 403 24.83 17.77 10.94
#